data_AF-A0A2L0FAF1-F1
#
_entry.id   AF-A0A2L0FAF1-F1
#
_cell.length_a   1.000
_cell.length_b   1.000
_cell.length_c   1.000
_cell.angle_alpha   90.00
_cell.angle_beta   90.00
_cell.angle_gamma   90.00
#
_symmetry.space_group_name_H-M   'P 1'
#
loop_
_entity.id
_entity.type
_entity.pdbx_description
1 polymer ?
#
loop_
_entity_poly.entity_id
_entity_poly.type
_entity_poly.pdbx_seq_one_letter_code
_entity_poly.pdbx_strand_id
1 'polypeptide(L)'
;MYDVRVEDIVAERELVFRESGSELDQPVVVRLGRPHLGEHAPNYTIYYEIQGPGDALYTYFAAGVDSMQALVLVFVAVNAHLDRLKQGGRLSWLDAEDLGFPTGC
;
A
#
# COMPACT_ATOMS: atom_id res chain seq x y z
N MET A 1 18.78 3.83 7.60
CA MET A 1 17.44 3.42 7.16
C MET A 1 16.82 2.76 8.38
N TYR A 2 15.84 3.39 9.02
CA TYR A 2 15.19 2.82 10.20
C TYR A 2 14.30 1.66 9.73
N ASP A 3 14.39 0.51 10.39
CA ASP A 3 13.47 -0.62 10.23
C ASP A 3 12.14 -0.22 10.91
N VAL A 4 11.33 0.55 10.19
CA VAL A 4 9.98 0.91 10.64
C VAL A 4 9.09 -0.26 10.29
N ARG A 5 8.64 -1.00 11.30
CA ARG A 5 7.56 -1.96 11.13
C ARG A 5 6.23 -1.24 11.29
N VAL A 6 5.27 -1.55 10.42
CA VAL A 6 3.90 -1.09 10.61
C VAL A 6 3.34 -1.81 11.85
N GLU A 7 3.35 -1.11 12.97
CA GLU A 7 2.69 -1.57 14.18
C GLU A 7 1.16 -1.37 14.04
N ASP A 8 0.39 -2.24 14.71
CA ASP A 8 -1.07 -2.12 14.82
C ASP A 8 -1.77 -2.05 13.44
N ILE A 9 -1.56 -3.10 12.63
CA ILE A 9 -2.22 -3.26 11.34
C ILE A 9 -3.74 -3.30 11.56
N VAL A 10 -4.46 -2.36 10.93
CA VAL A 10 -5.91 -2.23 11.02
C VAL A 10 -6.63 -2.68 9.76
N ALA A 11 -5.92 -2.83 8.64
CA ALA A 11 -6.46 -3.32 7.38
C ALA A 11 -5.37 -4.04 6.56
N GLU A 12 -5.79 -5.09 5.87
CA GLU A 12 -4.95 -5.84 4.93
C GLU A 12 -5.71 -6.09 3.63
N ARG A 13 -5.01 -6.07 2.50
CA ARG A 13 -5.52 -6.45 1.19
C ARG A 13 -4.52 -7.32 0.46
N GLU A 14 -4.94 -8.52 0.11
CA GLU A 14 -4.18 -9.42 -0.76
C GLU A 14 -4.60 -9.22 -2.22
N LEU A 15 -3.61 -9.05 -3.09
CA LEU A 15 -3.72 -8.88 -4.53
C LEU A 15 -2.98 -10.04 -5.21
N VAL A 16 -3.33 -10.29 -6.46
CA VAL A 16 -2.63 -11.27 -7.30
C VAL A 16 -1.80 -10.53 -8.33
N PHE A 17 -0.50 -10.81 -8.37
CA PHE A 17 0.42 -10.32 -9.40
C PHE A 17 0.82 -11.44 -10.35
N ARG A 18 0.71 -11.18 -11.65
CA ARG A 18 1.25 -12.03 -12.70
C ARG A 18 2.29 -11.27 -13.49
N GLU A 19 3.54 -11.72 -13.41
CA GLU A 19 4.65 -11.13 -14.17
C GLU A 19 4.42 -11.31 -15.68
N SER A 20 4.84 -10.32 -16.47
CA SER A 20 4.73 -10.40 -17.94
C SER A 20 5.52 -11.59 -18.49
N GLY A 21 4.84 -12.48 -19.21
CA GLY A 21 5.44 -13.71 -19.76
C GLY A 21 5.53 -14.87 -18.77
N SER A 22 5.01 -14.72 -17.55
CA SER A 22 4.85 -15.80 -16.57
C SER A 22 3.39 -16.23 -16.47
N GLU A 23 3.17 -17.53 -16.26
CA GLU A 23 1.87 -18.10 -15.90
C GLU A 23 1.71 -18.27 -14.37
N LEU A 24 2.73 -17.90 -13.60
CA LEU A 24 2.73 -18.04 -12.15
C LEU A 24 2.18 -16.78 -11.50
N ASP A 25 1.14 -16.97 -10.70
CA ASP A 25 0.57 -15.96 -9.83
C ASP A 25 1.41 -15.84 -8.55
N GLN A 26 1.65 -14.60 -8.13
CA GLN A 26 2.39 -14.26 -6.92
C GLN A 26 1.53 -13.35 -6.04
N PRO A 27 1.48 -13.57 -4.72
CA PRO A 27 0.72 -12.70 -3.83
C PRO A 27 1.42 -11.34 -3.71
N VAL A 28 0.62 -10.28 -3.67
CA VAL A 28 1.05 -8.95 -3.26
C VAL A 28 0.15 -8.49 -2.12
N VAL A 29 0.73 -8.19 -0.96
CA VAL A 29 -0.05 -7.87 0.24
C VAL A 29 0.17 -6.40 0.62
N VAL A 30 -0.91 -5.65 0.74
CA VAL A 30 -0.92 -4.27 1.24
C VAL A 30 -1.44 -4.28 2.68
N ARG A 31 -0.70 -3.66 3.61
CA ARG A 31 -1.07 -3.54 5.03
C ARG A 31 -1.08 -2.09 5.45
N LEU A 32 -2.15 -1.66 6.12
CA LEU A 32 -2.28 -0.30 6.65
C LEU A 32 -2.24 -0.33 8.17
N GLY A 33 -1.37 0.49 8.76
CA GLY A 33 -1.31 0.70 10.21
C GLY A 33 -2.38 1.64 10.74
N ARG A 34 -2.52 1.70 12.06
CA ARG A 34 -3.40 2.65 12.73
C ARG A 34 -2.91 4.10 12.52
N PRO A 35 -3.81 5.05 12.22
CA PRO A 35 -3.48 6.47 12.25
C PRO A 35 -3.03 6.90 13.64
N HIS A 36 -1.93 7.62 13.73
CA HIS A 36 -1.43 8.19 14.99
C HIS A 36 -0.96 9.62 14.76
N LEU A 37 -1.02 10.43 15.81
CA LEU A 37 -0.50 11.79 15.80
C LEU A 37 1.03 11.73 15.93
N GLY A 38 1.75 12.36 15.00
CA GLY A 38 3.21 12.36 15.04
C GLY A 38 3.76 13.08 16.28
N GLU A 39 4.83 12.55 16.89
CA GLU A 39 5.42 13.15 18.09
C GLU A 39 6.06 14.54 17.85
N HIS A 40 6.43 14.84 16.60
CA HIS A 40 7.21 16.03 16.24
C HIS A 40 6.48 17.00 15.30
N ALA A 41 5.29 16.64 14.81
CA ALA A 41 4.48 17.48 13.94
C ALA A 41 2.99 17.20 14.21
N PRO A 42 2.10 18.21 14.15
CA PRO A 42 0.68 18.06 14.45
C PRO A 42 -0.11 17.31 13.35
N ASN A 43 0.58 16.53 12.52
CA ASN A 43 -0.04 15.77 11.44
C ASN A 43 -0.33 14.35 11.92
N TYR A 44 -1.45 13.81 11.45
CA TYR A 44 -1.73 12.39 11.53
C TYR A 44 -0.88 11.67 10.49
N THR A 45 -0.22 10.60 10.91
CA THR A 45 0.60 9.74 10.06
C THR A 45 0.00 8.35 10.06
N ILE A 46 -0.01 7.72 8.89
CA ILE A 46 -0.30 6.29 8.74
C ILE A 46 0.88 5.66 8.03
N TYR A 47 1.52 4.70 8.68
CA TYR A 47 2.48 3.82 8.04
C TYR A 47 1.73 2.72 7.29
N TYR A 48 2.26 2.31 6.14
CA TYR A 48 1.73 1.20 5.38
C TYR A 48 2.87 0.42 4.72
N GLU A 49 2.59 -0.84 4.43
CA GLU A 49 3.53 -1.78 3.83
C GLU A 49 2.95 -2.39 2.57
N ILE A 50 3.83 -2.64 1.59
CA ILE A 50 3.54 -3.43 0.40
C ILE A 50 4.57 -4.55 0.34
N GLN A 51 4.11 -5.78 0.57
CA GLN A 51 4.87 -7.00 0.29
C GLN A 51 4.64 -7.37 -1.18
N GLY A 52 5.64 -7.12 -2.02
CA GLY A 52 5.63 -7.41 -3.44
C GLY A 52 6.02 -8.85 -3.78
N PRO A 53 6.12 -9.15 -5.10
CA PRO A 53 6.55 -10.46 -5.59
C PRO A 53 7.93 -10.85 -5.04
N GLY A 54 8.13 -12.14 -4.74
CA GLY A 54 9.37 -12.63 -4.14
C GLY A 54 9.63 -12.14 -2.70
N ASP A 55 8.58 -11.81 -1.94
CA ASP A 55 8.63 -11.35 -0.54
C ASP A 55 9.39 -10.03 -0.30
N ALA A 56 9.54 -9.21 -1.35
CA ALA A 56 10.11 -7.88 -1.21
C ALA A 56 9.17 -6.96 -0.39
N LEU A 57 9.58 -6.59 0.82
CA LEU A 57 8.79 -5.73 1.71
C LEU A 57 9.23 -4.27 1.59
N TYR A 58 8.26 -3.39 1.35
CA TYR A 58 8.48 -1.94 1.31
C TYR A 58 7.57 -1.23 2.32
N THR A 59 8.17 -0.44 3.21
CA THR A 59 7.44 0.40 4.17
C THR A 59 7.42 1.86 3.74
N TYR A 60 6.26 2.49 3.84
CA TYR A 60 6.01 3.87 3.48
C TYR A 60 5.15 4.55 4.55
N PHE A 61 4.90 5.85 4.38
CA PHE A 61 3.91 6.58 5.17
C PHE A 61 3.23 7.65 4.32
N ALA A 62 2.02 8.02 4.71
CA ALA A 62 1.41 9.27 4.30
C ALA A 62 0.95 10.05 5.54
N ALA A 63 0.91 11.37 5.43
CA ALA A 63 0.53 12.25 6.51
C ALA A 63 -0.50 13.28 6.07
N GLY A 64 -1.44 13.60 6.94
CA GLY A 64 -2.46 14.63 6.75
C GLY A 64 -2.69 15.45 8.01
N VAL A 65 -3.34 16.60 7.87
CA VAL A 65 -3.67 17.49 9.00
C VAL A 65 -4.67 16.84 9.97
N ASP A 66 -5.41 15.84 9.50
CA ASP A 66 -6.30 14.99 10.30
C ASP A 66 -6.22 13.52 9.84
N SER A 67 -6.78 12.62 10.65
CA SER A 67 -6.77 11.18 10.40
C SER A 67 -7.44 10.75 9.09
N MET A 68 -8.48 11.45 8.65
CA MET A 68 -9.20 11.13 7.42
C MET A 68 -8.41 11.58 6.21
N GLN A 69 -7.80 12.77 6.25
CA GLN A 69 -6.89 13.22 5.20
C GLN A 69 -5.69 12.28 5.07
N ALA A 70 -5.09 11.87 6.19
CA ALA A 70 -4.00 10.89 6.18
C ALA A 70 -4.44 9.58 5.52
N LEU A 71 -5.64 9.08 5.84
CA LEU A 71 -6.19 7.85 5.27
C LEU A 71 -6.42 7.95 3.76
N VAL A 72 -7.02 9.04 3.29
CA VAL A 72 -7.22 9.28 1.85
C VAL A 72 -5.88 9.32 1.12
N LEU A 73 -4.89 10.02 1.68
CA LEU A 73 -3.56 10.12 1.08
C LEU A 73 -2.84 8.77 1.03
N VAL A 74 -3.00 7.92 2.05
CA VAL A 74 -2.48 6.54 2.02
C VAL A 74 -3.08 5.77 0.84
N PHE A 75 -4.40 5.82 0.64
CA PHE A 75 -5.01 5.06 -0.45
C PHE A 75 -4.53 5.51 -1.84
N VAL A 76 -4.36 6.83 -2.04
CA VAL A 76 -3.79 7.37 -3.27
C VAL A 76 -2.33 6.95 -3.45
N ALA A 77 -1.52 7.01 -2.38
CA ALA A 77 -0.12 6.63 -2.41
C ALA A 77 0.06 5.13 -2.70
N VAL A 78 -0.76 4.27 -2.07
CA VAL A 78 -0.81 2.83 -2.38
C VAL A 78 -1.09 2.61 -3.86
N ASN A 79 -2.10 3.26 -4.44
CA ASN A 79 -2.38 3.10 -5.86
C ASN A 79 -1.18 3.47 -6.74
N ALA A 80 -0.50 4.59 -6.44
CA ALA A 80 0.68 5.01 -7.18
C ALA A 80 1.83 3.99 -7.10
N HIS A 81 2.03 3.35 -5.95
CA HIS A 81 3.02 2.27 -5.81
C HIS A 81 2.62 1.00 -6.56
N LEU A 82 1.33 0.63 -6.53
CA LEU A 82 0.82 -0.52 -7.28
C LEU A 82 0.91 -0.27 -8.79
N ASP A 83 0.70 0.95 -9.27
CA ASP A 83 0.88 1.30 -10.69
C ASP A 83 2.32 1.13 -11.15
N ARG A 84 3.31 1.33 -10.27
CA ARG A 84 4.71 0.98 -10.57
C ARG A 84 4.89 -0.54 -10.72
N LEU A 85 4.25 -1.36 -9.87
CA LEU A 85 4.30 -2.82 -10.00
C LEU A 85 3.64 -3.31 -11.29
N LYS A 86 2.54 -2.67 -11.72
CA LYS A 86 1.88 -2.96 -13.01
C LYS A 86 2.78 -2.75 -14.24
N GLN A 87 3.91 -2.03 -14.11
CA GLN A 87 4.88 -1.92 -15.21
C GLN A 87 5.58 -3.25 -15.51
N GLY A 88 5.64 -4.16 -14.54
CA GLY A 88 6.22 -5.50 -14.69
C GLY A 88 5.23 -6.62 -15.02
N GLY A 89 3.92 -6.34 -15.02
CA GLY A 89 2.91 -7.38 -15.16
C GLY A 89 1.49 -6.90 -14.87
N ARG A 90 0.58 -7.83 -14.55
CA ARG A 90 -0.82 -7.53 -14.22
C ARG A 90 -1.06 -7.71 -12.73
N LEU A 91 -1.80 -6.78 -12.13
CA LEU A 91 -2.38 -6.92 -10.79
C LEU A 91 -3.88 -7.13 -10.89
N SER A 92 -4.43 -7.99 -10.04
CA SER A 92 -5.87 -8.14 -9.87
C SER A 92 -6.26 -8.27 -8.40
N TRP A 93 -7.50 -7.91 -8.10
CA TRP A 93 -8.16 -8.08 -6.82
C TRP A 93 -9.57 -8.62 -7.06
N LEU A 94 -9.94 -9.73 -6.42
CA LEU A 94 -11.23 -10.39 -6.63
C LEU A 94 -11.52 -10.64 -8.13
N ASP A 95 -10.52 -11.15 -8.85
CA ASP A 95 -10.55 -11.40 -10.30
C ASP A 95 -10.79 -10.17 -11.20
N ALA A 96 -10.75 -8.95 -10.63
CA ALA A 96 -10.89 -7.69 -11.34
C ALA A 96 -9.56 -6.91 -11.42
N GLU A 97 -9.39 -6.09 -12.45
CA GLU A 97 -8.23 -5.16 -12.56
C GLU A 97 -8.40 -3.89 -11.73
N ASP A 98 -9.63 -3.59 -11.30
CA ASP A 98 -9.90 -2.56 -10.32
C ASP A 98 -9.43 -3.04 -8.94
N LEU A 99 -8.39 -2.39 -8.42
CA LEU A 99 -7.76 -2.75 -7.15
C LEU A 99 -8.48 -2.14 -5.94
N GLY A 100 -9.55 -1.36 -6.16
CA GLY A 100 -10.30 -0.69 -5.10
C GLY A 100 -9.50 0.40 -4.37
N PHE A 101 -8.52 1.00 -5.05
CA PHE A 101 -7.77 2.16 -4.56
C PHE A 101 -8.06 3.36 -5.48
N PRO A 102 -8.36 4.55 -4.92
CA PRO A 102 -8.65 5.73 -5.71
C PRO A 102 -7.40 6.24 -6.41
N THR A 103 -7.57 6.67 -7.66
CA THR A 103 -6.56 7.49 -8.35
C THR A 103 -6.57 8.90 -7.74
N GLY A 104 -5.40 9.49 -7.50
CA GLY A 104 -5.32 10.91 -7.16
C GLY A 104 -5.97 11.75 -8.27
N CYS A 105 -6.78 12.74 -7.87
CA CYS A 105 -7.42 13.68 -8.79
C CYS A 105 -6.39 14.61 -9.44
#